data_AF-A0AAP0P1X0-F1
#
_entry.id   AF-A0AAP0P1X0-F1
#
_cell.length_a   1.000
_cell.length_b   1.000
_cell.length_c   1.000
_cell.angle_alpha   90.00
_cell.angle_beta   90.00
_cell.angle_gamma   90.00
#
_symmetry.space_group_name_H-M   'P 1'
#
loop_
_entity.id
_entity.type
_entity.pdbx_description
1 polymer ?
#
loop_
_entity_poly.entity_id
_entity_poly.type
_entity_poly.pdbx_seq_one_letter_code
_entity_poly.pdbx_strand_id
1 'polypeptide(L)'
;MAPKAHPISCEPRRIQVDIDQAMSLVRKLDVEKGIEDNILCTADHEKIDGEKSHVGSMGRIIIVRGLTSVKGVEAKHVRIKSKQNM
;
A
#
# COMPACT_ATOMS: atom_id res chain seq x y z
N MET A 1 -11.31 18.53 -12.20
CA MET A 1 -10.62 18.73 -10.90
C MET A 1 -11.16 17.69 -9.92
N ALA A 2 -10.31 17.07 -9.10
CA ALA A 2 -10.76 16.12 -8.07
C ALA A 2 -10.87 16.84 -6.70
N PRO A 3 -11.84 16.48 -5.85
CA PRO A 3 -11.90 16.98 -4.48
C PRO A 3 -10.62 16.62 -3.70
N LYS A 4 -10.05 17.58 -2.98
CA LYS A 4 -8.89 17.32 -2.12
C LYS A 4 -9.33 16.72 -0.80
N ALA A 5 -8.60 15.72 -0.33
CA ALA A 5 -8.79 15.15 1.00
C ALA A 5 -8.42 16.17 2.08
N HIS A 6 -8.91 15.93 3.29
CA HIS A 6 -8.56 16.73 4.47
C HIS A 6 -7.02 16.73 4.67
N PRO A 7 -6.38 17.86 5.05
CA PRO A 7 -4.91 17.96 5.17
C PRO A 7 -4.25 16.90 6.07
N ILE A 8 -4.99 16.37 7.05
CA ILE A 8 -4.54 15.27 7.93
C ILE A 8 -4.14 14.01 7.15
N SER A 9 -4.67 13.82 5.94
CA SER A 9 -4.28 12.71 5.05
C SER A 9 -2.83 12.76 4.59
N CYS A 10 -2.14 13.90 4.74
CA CYS A 10 -0.72 14.02 4.40
C CYS A 10 0.22 13.58 5.53
N GLU A 11 -0.30 13.24 6.72
CA GLU A 11 0.54 12.82 7.84
C GLU A 11 1.23 11.48 7.54
N PRO A 12 2.57 11.38 7.61
CA PRO A 12 3.28 10.13 7.28
C PRO A 12 2.85 8.93 8.14
N ARG A 13 2.42 9.19 9.38
CA ARG A 13 1.92 8.15 10.31
C ARG A 13 0.61 7.52 9.82
N ARG A 14 -0.17 8.23 9.00
CA ARG A 14 -1.42 7.75 8.43
C ARG A 14 -1.20 6.76 7.29
N ILE A 15 -0.04 6.79 6.63
CA ILE A 15 0.22 5.96 5.44
C ILE A 15 0.01 4.48 5.74
N GLN A 16 0.59 3.96 6.82
CA GLN A 16 0.43 2.54 7.17
C GLN A 16 -1.03 2.19 7.54
N VAL A 17 -1.68 3.04 8.34
CA VAL A 17 -3.08 2.85 8.74
C VAL A 17 -4.02 2.88 7.54
N ASP A 18 -3.82 3.84 6.63
CA ASP A 18 -4.63 3.99 5.44
C ASP A 18 -4.39 2.81 4.46
N ILE A 19 -3.17 2.27 4.38
CA ILE A 19 -2.87 1.04 3.63
C ILE A 19 -3.67 -0.14 4.22
N ASP A 20 -3.60 -0.37 5.52
CA ASP A 20 -4.27 -1.50 6.18
C ASP A 20 -5.79 -1.40 6.04
N GLN A 21 -6.34 -0.20 6.22
CA GLN A 21 -7.77 0.07 6.05
C GLN A 21 -8.23 -0.11 4.60
N ALA A 22 -7.48 0.43 3.63
CA ALA A 22 -7.78 0.25 2.21
C ALA A 22 -7.75 -1.22 1.82
N MET A 23 -6.76 -1.98 2.30
CA MET A 23 -6.65 -3.41 2.01
C MET A 23 -7.82 -4.22 2.56
N SER A 24 -8.24 -3.95 3.80
CA SER A 24 -9.42 -4.59 4.40
C SER A 24 -10.69 -4.29 3.59
N LEU A 25 -10.84 -3.04 3.16
CA LEU A 25 -11.98 -2.63 2.34
C LEU A 25 -11.98 -3.32 0.97
N VAL A 26 -10.84 -3.39 0.28
CA VAL A 26 -10.72 -4.06 -1.02
C VAL A 26 -11.11 -5.53 -0.90
N ARG A 27 -10.61 -6.27 0.10
CA ARG A 27 -10.98 -7.68 0.31
C ARG A 27 -12.47 -7.88 0.49
N LYS A 28 -13.08 -7.06 1.32
CA LYS A 28 -14.52 -7.14 1.57
C LYS A 28 -15.32 -6.87 0.29
N LEU A 29 -14.93 -5.85 -0.47
CA LEU A 29 -15.59 -5.52 -1.74
C LEU A 29 -15.35 -6.61 -2.80
N ASP A 30 -14.17 -7.21 -2.86
CA ASP A 30 -13.89 -8.33 -3.76
C ASP A 30 -14.87 -9.49 -3.48
N VAL A 31 -15.08 -9.84 -2.20
CA VAL A 31 -16.06 -10.85 -1.77
C VAL A 31 -17.48 -10.44 -2.15
N GLU A 32 -17.89 -9.20 -1.86
CA GLU A 32 -19.23 -8.70 -2.19
C GLU A 32 -19.50 -8.64 -3.70
N LYS A 33 -18.45 -8.51 -4.52
CA LYS A 33 -18.54 -8.36 -5.97
C LYS A 33 -18.16 -9.62 -6.74
N GLY A 34 -17.74 -10.69 -6.07
CA GLY A 34 -17.25 -11.90 -6.71
C GLY A 34 -16.01 -11.68 -7.55
N ILE A 35 -15.12 -10.76 -7.15
CA ILE A 35 -13.83 -10.53 -7.80
C ILE A 35 -12.86 -11.57 -7.25
N GLU A 36 -12.44 -12.48 -8.13
CA GLU A 36 -11.43 -13.49 -7.83
C GLU A 36 -10.04 -13.01 -8.28
N ASP A 37 -8.98 -13.59 -7.72
CA ASP A 37 -7.57 -13.34 -8.10
C ASP A 37 -7.08 -11.89 -8.06
N ASN A 38 -7.66 -11.05 -7.19
CA ASN A 38 -7.13 -9.70 -6.96
C ASN A 38 -5.74 -9.76 -6.32
N ILE A 39 -4.71 -9.43 -7.11
CA ILE A 39 -3.31 -9.43 -6.71
C ILE A 39 -2.98 -8.51 -5.52
N LEU A 40 -3.86 -7.55 -5.20
CA LEU A 40 -3.69 -6.71 -4.02
C LEU A 40 -3.93 -7.53 -2.74
N CYS A 41 -4.87 -8.47 -2.79
CA CYS A 41 -5.37 -9.25 -1.66
C CYS A 41 -4.64 -10.58 -1.44
N THR A 42 -4.08 -11.18 -2.50
CA THR A 42 -3.46 -12.52 -2.46
C THR A 42 -2.08 -12.61 -1.79
N ALA A 43 -1.44 -11.48 -1.46
CA ALA A 43 -0.11 -11.47 -0.85
C ALA A 43 -0.03 -11.92 0.64
N ASP A 44 -1.13 -12.36 1.25
CA ASP A 44 -1.13 -12.86 2.65
C ASP A 44 -0.70 -14.32 2.80
N HIS A 45 -0.49 -15.05 1.71
CA HIS A 45 -0.24 -16.50 1.76
C HIS A 45 0.93 -16.97 0.92
N GLU A 46 2.06 -16.28 1.00
CA GLU A 46 3.35 -16.97 0.86
C GLU A 46 4.21 -16.57 2.04
N LYS A 47 4.18 -17.43 3.07
CA LYS A 47 5.27 -17.49 4.03
C LYS A 47 6.52 -17.76 3.20
N ILE A 48 7.30 -16.72 2.93
CA ILE A 48 8.70 -16.85 2.56
C ILE A 48 9.39 -17.39 3.82
N ASP A 49 9.24 -18.70 4.00
CA ASP A 49 10.13 -19.51 4.81
C ASP A 49 11.47 -19.54 4.08
N GLY A 50 12.54 -19.31 4.82
CA GLY A 50 13.89 -19.25 4.27
C GLY A 50 14.54 -17.89 4.44
N GLU A 51 15.19 -17.76 5.59
CA GLU A 51 16.48 -17.07 5.79
C GLU A 51 16.50 -15.55 6.09
N LYS A 52 16.60 -15.27 7.40
CA LYS A 52 17.43 -14.24 8.03
C LYS A 52 17.67 -12.96 7.21
N SER A 53 17.00 -11.88 7.59
CA SER A 53 17.74 -10.74 8.15
C SER A 53 16.81 -9.69 8.75
N HIS A 54 17.28 -9.20 9.88
CA HIS A 54 16.75 -8.11 10.66
C HIS A 54 16.85 -6.81 9.85
N VAL A 55 15.87 -6.48 9.01
CA VAL A 55 15.77 -5.18 8.33
C VAL A 55 14.34 -4.69 8.50
N GLY A 56 14.18 -3.59 9.26
CA GLY A 56 12.93 -3.20 9.91
C GLY A 56 11.71 -3.21 9.01
N SER A 57 10.63 -3.85 9.50
CA SER A 57 9.24 -3.80 9.00
C SER A 57 9.10 -3.20 7.60
N MET A 58 9.60 -3.88 6.57
CA MET A 58 9.36 -3.47 5.18
C MET A 58 7.84 -3.51 4.99
N GLY A 59 7.23 -2.36 4.65
CA GLY A 59 5.79 -2.27 4.39
C GLY A 59 5.36 -3.22 3.26
N ARG A 60 4.04 -3.42 3.09
CA ARG A 60 3.49 -4.32 2.06
C ARG A 60 4.00 -3.95 0.66
N ILE A 61 4.72 -4.87 0.01
CA ILE A 61 5.21 -4.73 -1.38
C ILE A 61 4.32 -5.57 -2.29
N ILE A 62 3.85 -4.97 -3.39
CA ILE A 62 3.07 -5.68 -4.42
C ILE A 62 3.78 -5.53 -5.76
N ILE A 63 4.04 -6.65 -6.43
CA ILE A 63 4.70 -6.69 -7.74
C ILE A 63 3.65 -7.00 -8.80
N VAL A 64 3.35 -6.03 -9.65
CA VAL A 64 2.42 -6.20 -10.77
C VAL A 64 3.21 -6.66 -11.99
N ARG A 65 3.10 -7.94 -12.32
CA ARG A 65 3.70 -8.53 -13.52
C ARG A 65 2.71 -8.42 -14.69
N GLY A 66 2.96 -7.51 -15.63
CA GLY A 66 2.23 -7.45 -16.90
C GLY A 66 2.84 -8.39 -17.95
N LEU A 67 2.10 -8.64 -19.04
CA LEU A 67 2.50 -9.51 -20.15
C LEU A 67 3.88 -9.20 -20.76
N THR A 68 4.41 -7.98 -20.62
CA THR A 68 5.71 -7.56 -21.16
C THR A 68 6.57 -6.71 -20.21
N SER A 69 6.13 -6.46 -18.97
CA SER A 69 6.82 -5.55 -18.05
C SER A 69 6.43 -5.79 -16.59
N VAL A 70 7.41 -5.82 -15.70
CA VAL A 70 7.21 -5.91 -14.25
C VAL A 70 7.24 -4.51 -13.65
N LYS A 71 6.22 -4.13 -12.87
CA LYS A 71 6.17 -2.86 -12.11
C LYS A 71 6.05 -3.14 -10.62
N GLY A 72 6.99 -2.64 -9.83
CA GLY A 72 6.90 -2.64 -8.37
C GLY A 72 5.99 -1.52 -7.87
N VAL A 73 5.16 -1.79 -6.87
CA VAL A 73 4.38 -0.79 -6.14
C VAL A 73 4.97 -0.66 -4.73
N GLU A 74 5.50 0.52 -4.42
CA GLU A 74 6.06 0.87 -3.11
C GLU A 74 5.29 2.08 -2.52
N ALA A 75 5.17 2.12 -1.19
CA ALA A 75 4.66 3.29 -0.49
C ALA A 75 5.61 4.48 -0.71
N LYS A 76 5.12 5.58 -1.29
CA LYS A 76 5.95 6.77 -1.52
C LYS A 76 6.36 7.39 -0.18
N HIS A 77 7.67 7.48 0.07
CA HIS A 77 8.23 8.31 1.15
C HIS A 77 7.97 9.79 0.84
N VAL A 78 7.07 10.43 1.60
CA VAL A 78 6.70 11.85 1.41
C VAL A 78 7.55 12.74 2.32
N ARG A 79 8.48 13.52 1.72
CA ARG A 79 9.25 14.55 2.43
C ARG A 79 8.50 15.89 2.39
N ILE A 80 7.85 16.23 3.50
CA ILE A 80 7.19 17.54 3.67
C ILE A 80 8.27 18.60 3.96
N LYS A 81 8.46 19.57 3.07
CA LYS A 81 9.19 20.81 3.42
C LYS A 81 8.22 21.80 4.04
N SER A 82 8.43 22.13 5.31
CA SER A 82 7.74 23.23 5.99
C SER A 82 8.13 24.56 5.33
N LYS A 83 7.14 25.34 4.87
CA LYS A 83 7.31 26.77 4.65
C LYS A 83 7.06 27.47 5.99
N GLN A 84 8.12 27.92 6.65
CA GLN A 84 8.01 28.99 7.63
C GLN A 84 7.80 30.28 6.84
N ASN A 85 6.60 30.86 6.95
CA ASN A 85 6.38 32.25 6.54
C ASN A 85 6.47 33.13 7.79
N MET A 86 7.27 34.19 7.61
CA MET A 86 7.54 35.28 8.54
C MET A 86 6.38 36.27 8.59
#